data_AF-X6NYJ5-F1
#
_entry.id   AF-X6NYJ5-F1
#
_cell.length_a   1.000
_cell.length_b   1.000
_cell.length_c   1.000
_cell.angle_alpha   90.00
_cell.angle_beta   90.00
_cell.angle_gamma   90.00
#
_symmetry.space_group_name_H-M   'P 1'
#
loop_
_entity.id
_entity.type
_entity.pdbx_description
1 polymer ?
#
loop_
_entity_poly.entity_id
_entity_poly.type
_entity_poly.pdbx_seq_one_letter_code
_entity_poly.pdbx_strand_id
1 'polypeptide(L)'
;RNRLDVKDYLKSNGEKNTMEITFQSKVWWALDEANSCQPDSSDEQCPTQCPPDDYHGFCDVNFIRTEPCSFSWVICPDIYEQTNKQTNKQTYCQTHQKKGFAPVGVFRDIYLQGYDYAVTRDVLFSMTPIGSNTKVKTDKTTSARMSDRELIAETLGQDVANVKEYTQWHLLVNVFIDAGVTDVLSPSMEYERRIMKRQKALEDTKITGSIIVSMTEVNRTARLSVSLMAGTEANFTVDMGVIDNVRPWYPNGFGTQTLYPVTVHFDPWNNASQTDSGIRVDVGFRQVQLVQDTLPGGKSFFFRINDVNVPIHGSNWIPVDSFESRVTSQNLEQLFLALKNSHQNMIRVWGGGIYQRDSIFMYIYIYIYYYYYYYYWIQHITYTRININIWFFGKIVRYHDMGRYCLFLFLFVCLFF
;
A
#
# COMPACT_ATOMS: atom_id res chain seq x y z
N ARG A 1 -5.17 -3.71 -8.42
CA ARG A 1 -6.35 -4.59 -8.25
C ARG A 1 -7.22 -4.38 -9.47
N ASN A 2 -7.60 -5.45 -10.18
CA ASN A 2 -8.53 -5.35 -11.30
C ASN A 2 -9.93 -5.72 -10.82
N ARG A 3 -10.95 -5.04 -11.33
CA ARG A 3 -12.36 -5.31 -11.06
C ARG A 3 -13.08 -5.39 -12.39
N LEU A 4 -14.02 -6.33 -12.49
CA LEU A 4 -14.80 -6.57 -13.68
C LEU A 4 -16.25 -6.74 -13.22
N ASP A 5 -17.19 -5.98 -13.79
CA ASP A 5 -18.60 -6.31 -13.64
C ASP A 5 -18.86 -7.57 -14.49
N VAL A 6 -19.13 -8.67 -13.80
CA VAL A 6 -19.36 -9.98 -14.42
C VAL A 6 -20.84 -10.37 -14.42
N LYS A 7 -21.74 -9.52 -13.91
CA LYS A 7 -23.13 -9.89 -13.64
C LYS A 7 -23.86 -10.46 -14.85
N ASP A 8 -23.67 -9.85 -16.01
CA ASP A 8 -24.32 -10.28 -17.25
C ASP A 8 -23.70 -11.55 -17.85
N TYR A 9 -22.50 -11.94 -17.42
CA TYR A 9 -21.82 -13.16 -17.84
C TYR A 9 -22.12 -14.36 -16.93
N LEU A 10 -22.67 -14.11 -15.73
CA LEU A 10 -22.99 -15.16 -14.77
C LEU A 10 -24.27 -15.91 -15.18
N LYS A 11 -24.16 -17.23 -15.25
CA LYS A 11 -25.29 -18.14 -15.39
C LYS A 11 -26.02 -18.29 -14.06
N SER A 12 -27.35 -18.35 -14.12
CA SER A 12 -28.25 -18.44 -12.97
C SER A 12 -28.79 -19.87 -12.79
N ASN A 13 -29.65 -20.09 -11.78
CA ASN A 13 -30.40 -21.35 -11.58
C ASN A 13 -29.54 -22.61 -11.36
N GLY A 14 -28.39 -22.47 -10.70
CA GLY A 14 -27.51 -23.61 -10.37
C GLY A 14 -26.67 -24.12 -11.54
N GLU A 15 -26.68 -23.41 -12.68
CA GLU A 15 -25.76 -23.71 -13.77
C GLU A 15 -24.31 -23.45 -13.36
N LYS A 16 -23.39 -24.27 -13.89
CA LYS A 16 -21.97 -24.13 -13.62
C LYS A 16 -21.39 -22.94 -14.41
N ASN A 17 -20.74 -22.05 -13.69
CA ASN A 17 -19.91 -20.98 -14.23
C ASN A 17 -18.45 -21.45 -14.30
N THR A 18 -17.76 -21.14 -15.39
CA THR A 18 -16.34 -21.46 -15.58
C THR A 18 -15.55 -20.17 -15.73
N MET A 19 -14.53 -19.98 -14.90
CA MET A 19 -13.57 -18.88 -15.02
C MET A 19 -12.24 -19.45 -15.52
N GLU A 20 -11.74 -18.91 -16.62
CA GLU A 20 -10.45 -19.28 -17.20
C GLU A 20 -9.50 -18.08 -17.16
N ILE A 21 -8.27 -18.28 -16.70
CA ILE A 21 -7.22 -17.26 -16.66
C ILE A 21 -6.01 -17.82 -17.39
N THR A 22 -5.70 -17.24 -18.55
CA THR A 22 -4.56 -17.63 -19.36
C THR A 22 -3.42 -16.66 -19.15
N PHE A 23 -2.24 -17.18 -18.80
CA PHE A 23 -1.03 -16.39 -18.60
C PHE A 23 -0.12 -16.48 -19.82
N GLN A 24 0.48 -15.35 -20.19
CA GLN A 24 1.61 -15.30 -21.11
C GLN A 24 2.92 -15.23 -20.32
N SER A 25 4.00 -15.71 -20.91
CA SER A 25 5.33 -15.59 -20.31
C SER A 25 5.71 -14.12 -20.18
N LYS A 26 6.03 -13.69 -18.96
CA LYS A 26 6.49 -12.32 -18.74
C LYS A 26 7.83 -12.00 -19.41
N VAL A 27 8.68 -13.00 -19.65
CA VAL A 27 9.97 -12.81 -20.35
C VAL A 27 9.73 -12.53 -21.82
N TRP A 28 8.84 -13.30 -22.47
CA TRP A 28 8.50 -13.09 -23.87
C TRP A 28 7.76 -11.77 -24.06
N TRP A 29 6.81 -11.46 -23.18
CA TRP A 29 6.12 -10.16 -23.19
C TRP A 29 7.10 -8.99 -23.09
N ALA A 30 8.02 -9.03 -22.11
CA ALA A 30 9.03 -7.98 -21.93
C ALA A 30 9.92 -7.81 -23.17
N LEU A 31 10.35 -8.92 -23.78
CA LEU A 31 11.15 -8.90 -25.01
C LEU A 31 10.38 -8.31 -26.20
N ASP A 32 9.11 -8.69 -26.37
CA ASP A 32 8.26 -8.20 -27.46
C ASP A 32 7.99 -6.69 -27.33
N GLU A 33 7.72 -6.21 -26.10
CA GLU A 33 7.59 -4.78 -25.80
C GLU A 33 8.90 -4.02 -26.05
N ALA A 34 10.04 -4.58 -25.66
CA ALA A 34 11.35 -3.98 -25.92
C ALA A 34 11.63 -3.88 -27.43
N ASN A 35 11.35 -4.93 -28.20
CA ASN A 35 11.50 -4.94 -29.65
C ASN A 35 10.55 -3.96 -30.37
N SER A 36 9.39 -3.69 -29.78
CA SER A 36 8.37 -2.78 -30.31
C SER A 36 8.64 -1.31 -29.96
N CYS A 37 9.55 -1.04 -29.02
CA CYS A 37 9.91 0.30 -28.61
C CYS A 37 10.69 1.01 -29.74
N GLN A 38 10.03 1.92 -30.45
CA GLN A 38 10.66 2.79 -31.44
C GLN A 38 11.13 4.07 -30.76
N PRO A 39 12.41 4.47 -30.90
CA PRO A 39 12.89 5.74 -30.37
C PRO A 39 12.30 6.87 -31.23
N ASP A 40 11.13 7.36 -30.85
CA ASP A 40 10.58 8.57 -31.45
C ASP A 40 11.38 9.78 -30.99
N SER A 41 11.55 10.72 -31.92
CA SER A 41 12.50 11.85 -31.95
C SER A 41 12.50 12.88 -30.79
N SER A 42 12.14 12.50 -29.56
CA SER A 42 12.33 13.30 -28.35
C SER A 42 12.74 12.44 -27.16
N ASP A 43 14.05 12.30 -26.92
CA ASP A 43 14.70 11.83 -25.69
C ASP A 43 14.28 10.47 -25.09
N GLU A 44 13.33 9.72 -25.65
CA GLU A 44 12.89 8.42 -25.12
C GLU A 44 13.88 7.33 -25.54
N GLN A 45 14.90 7.11 -24.71
CA GLN A 45 15.73 5.93 -24.83
C GLN A 45 14.87 4.70 -24.53
N CYS A 46 14.94 3.71 -25.41
CA CYS A 46 14.45 2.35 -25.18
C CYS A 46 15.62 1.46 -24.70
N PRO A 47 16.21 1.67 -23.50
CA PRO A 47 17.37 0.87 -23.12
C PRO A 47 16.89 -0.55 -22.81
N THR A 48 17.26 -1.48 -23.70
CA THR A 48 17.32 -2.90 -23.37
C THR A 48 18.21 -3.04 -22.13
N GLN A 49 17.69 -3.62 -21.06
CA GLN A 49 18.44 -3.81 -19.81
C GLN A 49 18.59 -5.29 -19.53
N CYS A 50 19.79 -5.82 -19.79
CA CYS A 50 20.16 -7.15 -19.35
C CYS A 50 20.89 -7.07 -17.99
N PRO A 51 20.58 -7.95 -17.04
CA PRO A 51 21.41 -8.11 -15.85
C PRO A 51 22.80 -8.64 -16.24
N PRO A 52 23.84 -8.43 -15.39
CA PRO A 52 25.15 -9.06 -15.59
C PRO A 52 25.04 -10.58 -15.78
N ASP A 53 25.94 -11.15 -16.60
CA ASP A 53 25.92 -12.57 -16.94
C ASP A 53 25.99 -13.48 -15.70
N ASP A 54 26.73 -13.07 -14.66
CA ASP A 54 26.87 -13.78 -13.39
C ASP A 54 25.55 -13.89 -12.60
N TYR A 55 24.54 -13.10 -12.92
CA TYR A 55 23.21 -13.21 -12.29
C TYR A 55 22.34 -14.25 -13.01
N HIS A 56 22.78 -14.73 -14.17
CA HIS A 56 22.10 -15.73 -15.01
C HIS A 56 20.63 -15.39 -15.31
N GLY A 57 20.30 -14.10 -15.40
CA GLY A 57 18.93 -13.59 -15.47
C GLY A 57 18.35 -13.37 -16.86
N PHE A 58 17.15 -12.78 -16.88
CA PHE A 58 16.44 -12.34 -18.08
C PHE A 58 16.56 -10.84 -18.28
N CYS A 59 16.52 -10.39 -19.54
CA CYS A 59 16.60 -8.97 -19.88
C CYS A 59 15.21 -8.31 -19.86
N ASP A 60 15.20 -6.97 -19.98
CA ASP A 60 14.05 -6.16 -20.37
C ASP A 60 12.92 -6.08 -19.34
N VAL A 61 13.24 -6.37 -18.07
CA VAL A 61 12.28 -6.26 -16.97
C VAL A 61 11.66 -4.85 -16.84
N ASN A 62 12.35 -3.82 -17.31
CA ASN A 62 11.86 -2.44 -17.36
C ASN A 62 10.67 -2.23 -18.30
N PHE A 63 10.43 -3.13 -19.26
CA PHE A 63 9.29 -3.08 -20.18
C PHE A 63 8.01 -3.73 -19.63
N ILE A 64 8.06 -4.31 -18.43
CA ILE A 64 6.90 -4.96 -17.82
C ILE A 64 6.73 -4.55 -16.36
N ARG A 65 5.47 -4.38 -15.93
CA ARG A 65 5.11 -4.10 -14.54
C ARG A 65 5.06 -5.38 -13.71
N THR A 66 6.24 -5.97 -13.44
CA THR A 66 6.40 -7.23 -12.67
C THR A 66 7.64 -7.22 -11.79
N GLU A 67 7.61 -7.89 -10.62
CA GLU A 67 8.66 -7.81 -9.59
C GLU A 67 10.08 -7.81 -10.18
N PRO A 68 10.86 -6.72 -10.09
CA PRO A 68 12.12 -6.64 -10.83
C PRO A 68 13.13 -7.75 -10.50
N CYS A 69 13.27 -8.13 -9.22
CA CYS A 69 14.16 -9.23 -8.83
C CYS A 69 13.69 -10.61 -9.31
N SER A 70 12.47 -10.73 -9.84
CA SER A 70 12.00 -11.95 -10.53
C SER A 70 12.56 -12.11 -11.95
N PHE A 71 13.48 -11.24 -12.39
CA PHE A 71 14.28 -11.46 -13.59
C PHE A 71 15.74 -11.82 -13.26
N SER A 72 16.14 -11.60 -11.99
CA SER A 72 17.36 -11.97 -11.27
C SER A 72 17.80 -10.79 -10.39
N TRP A 73 18.69 -11.06 -9.44
CA TRP A 73 19.43 -10.05 -8.67
C TRP A 73 20.66 -10.71 -8.05
N VAL A 74 21.63 -9.93 -7.54
CA VAL A 74 22.86 -10.45 -6.87
C VAL A 74 22.57 -11.51 -5.81
N ILE A 75 21.42 -11.40 -5.13
CA ILE A 75 21.05 -12.20 -3.96
C ILE A 75 19.90 -13.19 -4.25
N CYS A 76 19.43 -13.28 -5.50
CA CYS A 76 18.31 -14.14 -5.85
C CYS A 76 18.82 -15.51 -6.36
N PRO A 77 18.26 -16.63 -5.87
CA PRO A 77 18.73 -17.96 -6.22
C PRO A 77 18.42 -18.34 -7.67
N ASP A 78 19.28 -19.18 -8.25
CA ASP A 78 19.02 -19.95 -9.46
C ASP A 78 18.11 -21.15 -9.12
N ILE A 79 16.78 -20.96 -9.24
CA ILE A 79 15.77 -21.94 -8.75
C ILE A 79 15.64 -23.17 -9.67
N TYR A 80 16.36 -23.23 -10.79
CA TYR A 80 16.16 -24.26 -11.80
C TYR A 80 16.52 -25.69 -11.32
N GLU A 81 17.39 -25.83 -10.32
CA GLU A 81 17.89 -27.15 -9.89
C GLU A 81 16.89 -27.97 -9.04
N GLN A 82 15.88 -27.35 -8.42
CA GLN A 82 14.98 -28.06 -7.51
C GLN A 82 13.69 -28.59 -8.16
N THR A 83 13.20 -27.97 -9.24
CA THR A 83 11.92 -28.34 -9.86
C THR A 83 11.99 -29.52 -10.84
N ASN A 84 13.18 -29.99 -11.22
CA ASN A 84 13.35 -31.01 -12.26
C ASN A 84 13.47 -32.46 -11.75
N LYS A 85 13.26 -32.74 -10.46
CA LYS A 85 13.32 -34.12 -9.94
C LYS A 85 12.04 -34.95 -10.12
N GLN A 86 10.94 -34.40 -10.64
CA GLN A 86 9.65 -35.14 -10.71
C GLN A 86 8.97 -35.22 -12.07
N THR A 87 9.45 -34.58 -13.14
CA THR A 87 8.83 -34.72 -14.46
C THR A 87 9.87 -34.79 -15.57
N ASN A 88 10.00 -35.97 -16.18
CA ASN A 88 10.72 -36.21 -17.43
C ASN A 88 10.04 -35.48 -18.61
N LYS A 89 10.11 -34.15 -18.62
CA LYS A 89 9.82 -33.33 -19.80
C LYS A 89 11.05 -32.49 -20.12
N GLN A 90 12.03 -33.16 -20.73
CA GLN A 90 13.01 -32.50 -21.59
C GLN A 90 12.26 -31.81 -22.72
N THR A 91 12.25 -30.49 -22.76
CA THR A 91 12.30 -29.69 -23.99
C THR A 91 12.34 -28.20 -23.63
N TYR A 92 13.41 -27.51 -24.09
CA TYR A 92 13.54 -26.06 -24.41
C TYR A 92 14.80 -25.37 -23.85
N CYS A 93 15.41 -25.81 -22.75
CA CYS A 93 16.54 -25.12 -22.11
C CYS A 93 17.95 -25.69 -22.41
N GLN A 94 18.17 -26.33 -23.57
CA GLN A 94 19.51 -26.84 -23.95
C GLN A 94 20.29 -25.91 -24.89
N THR A 95 19.67 -24.85 -25.43
CA THR A 95 20.33 -23.95 -26.42
C THR A 95 20.60 -22.53 -25.92
N HIS A 96 20.10 -22.13 -24.74
CA HIS A 96 20.35 -20.79 -24.18
C HIS A 96 20.72 -20.91 -22.69
N GLN A 97 21.97 -20.61 -22.35
CA GLN A 97 22.57 -20.67 -21.00
C GLN A 97 22.02 -19.63 -19.99
N LYS A 98 20.78 -19.15 -20.14
CA LYS A 98 20.16 -18.18 -19.21
C LYS A 98 19.22 -18.92 -18.25
N LYS A 99 19.63 -19.00 -16.98
CA LYS A 99 18.91 -19.71 -15.90
C LYS A 99 18.15 -18.72 -15.01
N GLY A 100 17.23 -17.98 -15.59
CA GLY A 100 16.40 -17.04 -14.86
C GLY A 100 15.12 -17.69 -14.30
N PHE A 101 14.54 -17.10 -13.25
CA PHE A 101 13.30 -17.55 -12.63
C PHE A 101 12.18 -16.52 -12.79
N ALA A 102 11.22 -16.77 -13.68
CA ALA A 102 10.16 -15.82 -14.02
C ALA A 102 8.75 -16.41 -13.80
N PRO A 103 8.22 -16.47 -12.57
CA PRO A 103 6.94 -17.10 -12.28
C PRO A 103 5.77 -16.30 -12.86
N VAL A 104 4.72 -17.03 -13.24
CA VAL A 104 3.40 -16.52 -13.65
C VAL A 104 2.32 -17.21 -12.82
N GLY A 105 1.27 -16.47 -12.46
CA GLY A 105 0.14 -17.05 -11.73
C GLY A 105 -0.67 -16.01 -10.95
N VAL A 106 -1.75 -16.51 -10.35
CA VAL A 106 -2.58 -15.75 -9.40
C VAL A 106 -1.92 -15.84 -8.02
N PHE A 107 -1.36 -14.72 -7.53
CA PHE A 107 -0.66 -14.66 -6.24
C PHE A 107 -1.41 -13.87 -5.16
N ARG A 108 -2.63 -13.43 -5.47
CA ARG A 108 -3.57 -12.74 -4.59
C ARG A 108 -4.96 -13.32 -4.79
N ASP A 109 -5.80 -13.19 -3.78
CA ASP A 109 -7.13 -13.79 -3.77
C ASP A 109 -8.04 -13.24 -4.88
N ILE A 110 -8.93 -14.09 -5.36
CA ILE A 110 -10.02 -13.75 -6.27
C ILE A 110 -11.32 -13.84 -5.48
N TYR A 111 -12.11 -12.77 -5.54
CA TYR A 111 -13.38 -12.67 -4.84
C TYR A 111 -14.51 -12.41 -5.84
N LEU A 112 -15.65 -13.04 -5.62
CA LEU A 112 -16.91 -12.65 -6.23
C LEU A 112 -17.70 -11.85 -5.19
N GLN A 113 -18.05 -10.61 -5.52
CA GLN A 113 -18.79 -9.73 -4.64
C GLN A 113 -20.10 -9.33 -5.30
N GLY A 114 -21.21 -9.56 -4.61
CA GLY A 114 -22.54 -9.10 -5.02
C GLY A 114 -23.08 -8.12 -3.99
N TYR A 115 -23.68 -7.02 -4.46
CA TYR A 115 -24.32 -6.01 -3.63
C TYR A 115 -25.44 -5.33 -4.44
N ASP A 116 -26.44 -4.83 -3.72
CA ASP A 116 -27.66 -4.28 -4.31
C ASP A 116 -27.59 -2.76 -4.48
N TYR A 117 -27.29 -2.03 -3.39
CA TYR A 117 -27.35 -0.57 -3.34
C TYR A 117 -25.99 0.05 -3.54
N ALA A 118 -25.14 0.02 -2.54
CA ALA A 118 -23.79 0.54 -2.64
C ALA A 118 -22.89 -0.19 -1.67
N VAL A 119 -21.59 -0.16 -1.95
CA VAL A 119 -20.58 -0.77 -1.08
C VAL A 119 -19.45 0.21 -0.82
N THR A 120 -19.04 0.28 0.44
CA THR A 120 -17.81 0.97 0.84
C THR A 120 -16.62 0.21 0.25
N ARG A 121 -15.94 0.88 -0.67
CA ARG A 121 -14.89 0.31 -1.50
C ARG A 121 -13.54 0.32 -0.81
N ASP A 122 -13.14 1.51 -0.37
CA ASP A 122 -11.86 1.82 0.24
C ASP A 122 -12.03 3.02 1.17
N VAL A 123 -11.12 3.19 2.12
CA VAL A 123 -11.10 4.32 3.04
C VAL A 123 -9.69 4.87 3.19
N LEU A 124 -9.57 6.19 3.29
CA LEU A 124 -8.33 6.90 3.55
C LEU A 124 -8.51 7.82 4.75
N PHE A 125 -7.56 7.78 5.68
CA PHE A 125 -7.59 8.59 6.90
C PHE A 125 -6.59 9.73 6.78
N SER A 126 -7.03 10.95 7.09
CA SER A 126 -6.17 12.12 7.23
C SER A 126 -6.31 12.65 8.65
N MET A 127 -5.20 12.64 9.39
CA MET A 127 -5.15 12.96 10.80
C MET A 127 -4.19 14.13 11.03
N THR A 128 -4.67 15.18 11.69
CA THR A 128 -3.89 16.40 11.94
C THR A 128 -3.86 16.67 13.45
N PRO A 129 -2.68 16.79 14.07
CA PRO A 129 -2.60 17.11 15.49
C PRO A 129 -3.07 18.54 15.74
N ILE A 130 -3.79 18.77 16.83
CA ILE A 130 -4.20 20.10 17.29
C ILE A 130 -3.31 20.52 18.46
N GLY A 131 -2.76 21.74 18.37
CA GLY A 131 -1.89 22.45 19.32
C GLY A 131 -1.44 21.74 20.62
N SER A 132 -0.13 21.53 20.76
CA SER A 132 0.54 20.95 21.94
C SER A 132 0.70 21.95 23.11
N ASN A 133 -0.37 22.50 23.69
CA ASN A 133 -0.23 23.51 24.76
C ASN A 133 -0.97 23.22 26.07
N THR A 134 -1.46 22.01 26.28
CA THR A 134 -2.01 21.60 27.57
C THR A 134 -0.96 20.82 28.36
N LYS A 135 -0.46 21.43 29.44
CA LYS A 135 0.16 20.68 30.54
C LYS A 135 -0.92 19.75 31.10
N VAL A 136 -0.94 18.50 30.64
CA VAL A 136 -1.81 17.47 31.22
C VAL A 136 -1.28 17.17 32.62
N LYS A 137 -2.17 17.18 33.62
CA LYS A 137 -1.85 16.73 34.96
C LYS A 137 -1.46 15.25 34.87
N THR A 138 -0.26 14.93 35.35
CA THR A 138 0.21 13.56 35.48
C THR A 138 -0.81 12.75 36.28
N ASP A 139 -1.48 11.83 35.60
CA ASP A 139 -2.37 10.89 36.25
C ASP A 139 -1.50 9.88 37.01
N LYS A 140 -1.43 10.04 38.33
CA LYS A 140 -0.75 9.10 39.23
C LYS A 140 -1.62 7.86 39.40
N THR A 141 -1.83 7.12 38.33
CA THR A 141 -2.47 5.81 38.37
C THR A 141 -1.44 4.74 38.04
N THR A 142 -0.95 4.14 39.12
CA THR A 142 -0.30 2.83 39.24
C THR A 142 -0.29 1.97 37.97
N SER A 143 0.84 1.96 37.29
CA SER A 143 1.24 0.87 36.40
C SER A 143 2.77 0.78 36.46
N ALA A 144 3.32 -0.41 36.68
CA ALA A 144 4.76 -0.68 36.76
C ALA A 144 5.50 -0.52 35.41
N ARG A 145 4.99 0.33 34.52
CA ARG A 145 5.43 0.51 33.15
C ARG A 145 5.66 2.01 32.93
N MET A 146 6.86 2.36 32.46
CA MET A 146 7.22 3.74 32.12
C MET A 146 6.21 4.31 31.13
N SER A 147 5.85 5.58 31.31
CA SER A 147 5.07 6.34 30.34
C SER A 147 5.86 6.52 29.04
N ASP A 148 5.16 6.74 27.92
CA ASP A 148 5.80 6.97 26.61
C ASP A 148 6.82 8.12 26.67
N ARG A 149 6.49 9.13 27.45
CA ARG A 149 7.32 10.31 27.67
C ARG A 149 8.64 9.97 28.38
N GLU A 150 8.59 9.10 29.38
CA GLU A 150 9.77 8.63 30.10
C GLU A 150 10.64 7.74 29.21
N LEU A 151 10.03 6.88 28.40
CA LEU A 151 10.75 6.02 27.45
C LEU A 151 11.46 6.85 26.35
N ILE A 152 10.78 7.86 25.79
CA ILE A 152 11.34 8.76 24.78
C ILE A 152 12.51 9.56 25.37
N ALA A 153 12.32 10.11 26.57
CA ALA A 153 13.31 10.88 27.28
C ALA A 153 14.57 10.07 27.59
N GLU A 154 14.41 8.84 28.07
CA GLU A 154 15.50 7.89 28.30
C GLU A 154 16.24 7.57 26.99
N THR A 155 15.49 7.23 25.93
CA THR A 155 16.06 6.85 24.62
C THR A 155 16.86 7.97 23.97
N LEU A 156 16.45 9.23 24.18
CA LEU A 156 17.10 10.40 23.58
C LEU A 156 18.09 11.10 24.52
N GLY A 157 18.19 10.68 25.78
CA GLY A 157 18.95 11.39 26.80
C GLY A 157 18.47 12.83 27.02
N GLN A 158 17.16 13.08 26.92
CA GLN A 158 16.55 14.40 27.09
C GLN A 158 15.64 14.46 28.31
N ASP A 159 15.38 15.67 28.82
CA ASP A 159 14.39 15.86 29.88
C ASP A 159 12.98 15.54 29.38
N VAL A 160 12.27 14.70 30.12
CA VAL A 160 10.85 14.35 29.94
C VAL A 160 10.02 15.60 29.69
N ALA A 161 10.30 16.71 30.39
CA ALA A 161 9.59 17.98 30.29
C ALA A 161 9.51 18.55 28.84
N ASN A 162 10.45 18.21 27.96
CA ASN A 162 10.53 18.76 26.61
C ASN A 162 9.78 17.95 25.55
N VAL A 163 9.28 16.77 25.88
CA VAL A 163 8.47 15.95 24.97
C VAL A 163 7.04 16.47 24.96
N LYS A 164 6.55 16.88 23.79
CA LYS A 164 5.17 17.31 23.57
C LYS A 164 4.23 16.11 23.51
N GLU A 165 3.03 16.29 24.05
CA GLU A 165 1.96 15.31 23.96
C GLU A 165 0.85 15.81 23.02
N TYR A 166 0.53 15.00 22.03
CA TYR A 166 -0.56 15.24 21.11
C TYR A 166 -1.79 14.45 21.55
N THR A 167 -2.61 15.06 22.41
CA THR A 167 -3.83 14.41 22.94
C THR A 167 -5.08 14.71 22.12
N GLN A 168 -5.02 15.71 21.23
CA GLN A 168 -6.14 16.15 20.39
C GLN A 168 -5.77 16.04 18.91
N TRP A 169 -6.62 15.40 18.12
CA TRP A 169 -6.42 15.20 16.69
C TRP A 169 -7.70 15.49 15.91
N HIS A 170 -7.58 16.24 14.82
CA HIS A 170 -8.63 16.35 13.82
C HIS A 170 -8.53 15.18 12.86
N LEU A 171 -9.65 14.47 12.62
CA LEU A 171 -9.70 13.31 11.75
C LEU A 171 -10.69 13.52 10.60
N LEU A 172 -10.19 13.39 9.37
CA LEU A 172 -10.98 13.31 8.16
C LEU A 172 -10.89 11.90 7.57
N VAL A 173 -12.02 11.36 7.14
CA VAL A 173 -12.12 10.03 6.53
C VAL A 173 -12.65 10.16 5.12
N ASN A 174 -11.80 9.90 4.13
CA ASN A 174 -12.19 9.86 2.72
C ASN A 174 -12.68 8.45 2.38
N VAL A 175 -13.94 8.32 2.00
CA VAL A 175 -14.63 7.05 1.77
C VAL A 175 -14.95 6.94 0.30
N PHE A 176 -14.47 5.88 -0.34
CA PHE A 176 -14.79 5.54 -1.72
C PHE A 176 -15.98 4.60 -1.73
N ILE A 177 -16.99 4.92 -2.52
CA ILE A 177 -18.23 4.15 -2.62
C ILE A 177 -18.46 3.78 -4.07
N ASP A 178 -18.86 2.54 -4.27
CA ASP A 178 -19.32 2.01 -5.54
C ASP A 178 -20.83 1.81 -5.48
N ALA A 179 -21.59 2.55 -6.30
CA ALA A 179 -23.04 2.45 -6.36
C ALA A 179 -23.47 1.38 -7.36
N GLY A 180 -24.16 0.37 -6.84
CA GLY A 180 -24.74 -0.72 -7.61
C GLY A 180 -26.13 -0.40 -8.15
N VAL A 181 -26.75 -1.42 -8.73
CA VAL A 181 -28.15 -1.40 -9.13
C VAL A 181 -28.80 -2.71 -8.71
N THR A 182 -29.82 -2.58 -7.85
CA THR A 182 -30.79 -3.63 -7.56
C THR A 182 -31.43 -4.12 -8.85
N ASP A 183 -31.53 -5.43 -9.02
CA ASP A 183 -32.10 -6.00 -10.24
C ASP A 183 -33.54 -5.56 -10.47
N VAL A 184 -33.76 -4.84 -11.57
CA VAL A 184 -35.09 -4.52 -12.11
C VAL A 184 -35.52 -5.58 -13.16
N LEU A 185 -34.80 -6.71 -13.24
CA LEU A 185 -34.86 -7.60 -14.39
C LEU A 185 -35.34 -9.02 -14.04
N SER A 186 -36.48 -9.39 -14.62
CA SER A 186 -36.98 -10.77 -14.64
C SER A 186 -36.02 -11.70 -15.40
N PRO A 187 -35.71 -12.90 -14.88
CA PRO A 187 -34.95 -13.94 -15.59
C PRO A 187 -35.56 -14.37 -16.92
N SER A 188 -36.86 -14.13 -17.13
CA SER A 188 -37.58 -14.49 -18.37
C SER A 188 -37.36 -13.54 -19.55
N MET A 189 -36.64 -12.43 -19.36
CA MET A 189 -36.34 -11.48 -20.43
C MET A 189 -35.14 -11.90 -21.27
N GLU A 190 -35.26 -11.66 -22.58
CA GLU A 190 -34.18 -11.81 -23.57
C GLU A 190 -32.94 -10.98 -23.20
N TYR A 191 -31.75 -11.54 -23.43
CA TYR A 191 -30.47 -10.99 -22.96
C TYR A 191 -30.21 -9.53 -23.40
N GLU A 192 -30.41 -9.21 -24.68
CA GLU A 192 -30.17 -7.84 -25.18
C GLU A 192 -31.13 -6.81 -24.55
N ARG A 193 -32.39 -7.20 -24.32
CA ARG A 193 -33.36 -6.34 -23.63
C ARG A 193 -33.01 -6.15 -22.17
N ARG A 194 -32.45 -7.17 -21.52
CA ARG A 194 -31.94 -7.07 -20.15
C ARG A 194 -30.81 -6.05 -20.06
N ILE A 195 -29.82 -6.11 -20.96
CA ILE A 195 -28.72 -5.14 -21.00
C ILE A 195 -29.26 -3.71 -21.19
N MET A 196 -30.09 -3.47 -22.21
CA MET A 196 -30.60 -2.12 -22.46
C MET A 196 -31.42 -1.56 -21.30
N LYS A 197 -32.26 -2.39 -20.67
CA LYS A 197 -33.07 -1.97 -19.52
C LYS A 197 -32.22 -1.74 -18.26
N ARG A 198 -31.16 -2.52 -18.05
CA ARG A 198 -30.15 -2.30 -16.99
C ARG A 198 -29.43 -0.98 -17.18
N GLN A 199 -28.94 -0.71 -18.40
CA GLN A 199 -28.22 0.52 -18.73
C GLN A 199 -29.08 1.76 -18.43
N LYS A 200 -30.34 1.73 -18.86
CA LYS A 200 -31.28 2.81 -18.56
C LYS A 200 -31.56 2.94 -17.05
N ALA A 201 -31.69 1.82 -16.33
CA ALA A 201 -31.88 1.86 -14.88
C ALA A 201 -30.65 2.42 -14.14
N LEU A 202 -29.44 2.13 -14.62
CA LEU A 202 -28.19 2.71 -14.10
C LEU A 202 -28.19 4.24 -14.27
N GLU A 203 -28.64 4.74 -15.42
CA GLU A 203 -28.68 6.18 -15.71
C GLU A 203 -29.78 6.94 -14.94
N ASP A 204 -30.91 6.30 -14.64
CA ASP A 204 -32.07 6.96 -14.03
C ASP A 204 -32.16 6.78 -12.49
N THR A 205 -31.43 5.82 -11.92
CA THR A 205 -31.57 5.49 -10.49
C THR A 205 -30.62 6.29 -9.62
N LYS A 206 -31.19 6.93 -8.58
CA LYS A 206 -30.42 7.63 -7.55
C LYS A 206 -30.41 6.84 -6.25
N ILE A 207 -29.22 6.53 -5.76
CA ILE A 207 -29.04 5.90 -4.45
C ILE A 207 -28.86 7.00 -3.40
N THR A 208 -29.54 6.82 -2.27
CA THR A 208 -29.48 7.73 -1.12
C THR A 208 -29.21 6.93 0.14
N GLY A 209 -28.37 7.47 1.00
CA GLY A 209 -27.98 6.80 2.23
C GLY A 209 -27.06 7.63 3.09
N SER A 210 -26.54 7.01 4.13
CA SER A 210 -25.62 7.60 5.08
C SER A 210 -24.30 6.84 5.06
N ILE A 211 -23.19 7.55 4.98
CA ILE A 211 -21.88 7.02 5.34
C ILE A 211 -21.74 7.17 6.85
N ILE A 212 -21.47 6.07 7.54
CA ILE A 212 -21.30 6.04 8.99
C ILE A 212 -19.87 5.65 9.30
N VAL A 213 -19.18 6.53 10.02
CA VAL A 213 -17.82 6.30 10.52
C VAL A 213 -17.89 6.27 12.03
N SER A 214 -17.45 5.18 12.66
CA SER A 214 -17.46 5.04 14.11
C SER A 214 -16.15 4.56 14.68
N MET A 215 -15.80 5.13 15.84
CA MET A 215 -14.67 4.77 16.67
C MET A 215 -15.17 4.53 18.09
N THR A 216 -15.34 3.26 18.45
CA THR A 216 -15.97 2.85 19.72
C THR A 216 -15.13 3.23 20.93
N GLU A 217 -13.80 3.13 20.83
CA GLU A 217 -12.88 3.38 21.94
C GLU A 217 -12.83 4.84 22.41
N VAL A 218 -13.14 5.78 21.51
CA VAL A 218 -13.23 7.22 21.82
C VAL A 218 -14.68 7.72 21.83
N ASN A 219 -15.65 6.82 21.74
CA ASN A 219 -17.09 7.10 21.68
C ASN A 219 -17.44 8.20 20.66
N ARG A 220 -16.89 8.10 19.45
CA ARG A 220 -17.15 9.03 18.34
C ARG A 220 -17.83 8.32 17.19
N THR A 221 -18.86 8.94 16.64
CA THR A 221 -19.52 8.51 15.41
C THR A 221 -19.90 9.74 14.60
N ALA A 222 -19.56 9.73 13.32
CA ALA A 222 -19.97 10.74 12.37
C ALA A 222 -20.84 10.10 11.28
N ARG A 223 -21.78 10.90 10.77
CA ARG A 223 -22.70 10.49 9.71
C ARG A 223 -22.70 11.54 8.62
N LEU A 224 -22.53 11.10 7.38
CA LEU A 224 -22.66 11.96 6.20
C LEU A 224 -23.76 11.43 5.29
N SER A 225 -24.78 12.25 5.08
CA SER A 225 -25.84 11.98 4.10
C SER A 225 -25.30 12.17 2.69
N VAL A 226 -25.43 11.15 1.85
CA VAL A 226 -24.91 11.18 0.47
C VAL A 226 -25.97 10.73 -0.52
N SER A 227 -25.77 11.17 -1.77
CA SER A 227 -26.58 10.75 -2.89
C SER A 227 -25.72 10.63 -4.12
N LEU A 228 -25.82 9.49 -4.79
CA LEU A 228 -24.98 9.11 -5.92
C LEU A 228 -25.81 8.41 -6.99
N MET A 229 -25.37 8.54 -8.23
CA MET A 229 -26.01 7.86 -9.36
C MET A 229 -25.61 6.39 -9.35
N ALA A 230 -26.58 5.53 -9.63
CA ALA A 230 -26.32 4.12 -9.85
C ALA A 230 -25.24 3.89 -10.92
N GLY A 231 -24.40 2.86 -10.73
CA GLY A 231 -23.33 2.51 -11.66
C GLY A 231 -22.13 3.46 -11.66
N THR A 232 -22.04 4.37 -10.68
CA THR A 232 -20.93 5.32 -10.57
C THR A 232 -20.10 5.06 -9.31
N GLU A 233 -18.79 5.32 -9.43
CA GLU A 233 -17.90 5.42 -8.28
C GLU A 233 -17.82 6.89 -7.83
N ALA A 234 -17.86 7.11 -6.51
CA ALA A 234 -17.71 8.43 -5.91
C ALA A 234 -16.87 8.37 -4.64
N ASN A 235 -16.27 9.50 -4.27
CA ASN A 235 -15.62 9.65 -2.97
C ASN A 235 -16.27 10.76 -2.14
N PHE A 236 -16.28 10.56 -0.82
CA PHE A 236 -16.87 11.49 0.13
C PHE A 236 -15.95 11.65 1.32
N THR A 237 -15.79 12.87 1.81
CA THR A 237 -15.02 13.14 3.02
C THR A 237 -15.95 13.31 4.20
N VAL A 238 -15.83 12.42 5.19
CA VAL A 238 -16.53 12.50 6.48
C VAL A 238 -15.59 13.16 7.49
N ASP A 239 -16.04 14.28 8.06
CA ASP A 239 -15.33 14.97 9.14
C ASP A 239 -15.72 14.36 10.49
N MET A 240 -14.76 13.75 11.19
CA MET A 240 -14.94 13.19 12.53
C MET A 240 -14.74 14.24 13.64
N GLY A 241 -14.35 15.46 13.26
CA GLY A 241 -14.07 16.56 14.18
C GLY A 241 -12.79 16.34 14.98
N VAL A 242 -12.70 17.05 16.11
CA VAL A 242 -11.60 16.92 17.07
C VAL A 242 -11.86 15.74 18.00
N ILE A 243 -10.91 14.81 18.03
CA ILE A 243 -10.90 13.65 18.92
C ILE A 243 -9.93 13.95 20.06
N ASP A 244 -10.44 13.92 21.29
CA ASP A 244 -9.70 14.18 22.51
C ASP A 244 -9.18 12.89 23.15
N ASN A 245 -8.24 13.03 24.09
CA ASN A 245 -7.66 11.92 24.89
C ASN A 245 -7.04 10.80 24.03
N VAL A 246 -6.57 11.14 22.84
CA VAL A 246 -5.86 10.21 21.96
C VAL A 246 -4.44 10.00 22.48
N ARG A 247 -4.04 8.73 22.62
CA ARG A 247 -2.64 8.33 22.78
C ARG A 247 -1.99 8.18 21.39
N PRO A 248 -0.96 8.97 21.05
CA PRO A 248 -0.28 8.83 19.77
C PRO A 248 0.45 7.49 19.63
N TRP A 249 0.63 7.10 18.38
CA TRP A 249 1.44 5.97 18.00
C TRP A 249 2.91 6.37 17.86
N TYR A 250 3.84 5.55 18.35
CA TYR A 250 5.29 5.75 18.24
C TYR A 250 6.02 4.51 17.68
N PRO A 251 7.19 4.67 17.03
CA PRO A 251 8.00 3.54 16.60
C PRO A 251 8.56 2.72 17.77
N ASN A 252 9.02 1.50 17.48
CA ASN A 252 9.70 0.65 18.45
C ASN A 252 10.89 1.37 19.09
N GLY A 253 10.94 1.32 20.42
CA GLY A 253 11.91 2.04 21.25
C GLY A 253 11.53 3.49 21.60
N PHE A 254 10.45 4.06 21.03
CA PHE A 254 10.09 5.47 21.22
C PHE A 254 8.67 5.69 21.79
N GLY A 255 8.03 4.65 22.33
CA GLY A 255 6.70 4.74 22.94
C GLY A 255 5.81 3.55 22.61
N THR A 256 4.52 3.68 22.92
CA THR A 256 3.51 2.68 22.63
C THR A 256 2.99 2.76 21.20
N GLN A 257 2.58 1.61 20.67
CA GLN A 257 1.98 1.46 19.35
C GLN A 257 0.46 1.41 19.45
N THR A 258 -0.14 2.46 20.05
CA THR A 258 -1.60 2.50 20.24
C THR A 258 -2.32 2.62 18.90
N LEU A 259 -3.29 1.74 18.64
CA LEU A 259 -4.14 1.73 17.46
C LEU A 259 -5.59 1.80 17.89
N TYR A 260 -6.41 2.48 17.09
CA TYR A 260 -7.84 2.65 17.32
C TYR A 260 -8.63 2.03 16.17
N PRO A 261 -9.57 1.13 16.44
CA PRO A 261 -10.41 0.57 15.40
C PRO A 261 -11.41 1.61 14.89
N VAL A 262 -11.40 1.83 13.58
CA VAL A 262 -12.39 2.63 12.87
C VAL A 262 -13.21 1.71 11.98
N THR A 263 -14.52 1.79 12.10
CA THR A 263 -15.46 1.09 11.22
C THR A 263 -16.17 2.08 10.33
N VAL A 264 -16.19 1.81 9.04
CA VAL A 264 -16.85 2.63 8.02
C VAL A 264 -17.82 1.76 7.24
N HIS A 265 -19.08 2.17 7.14
CA HIS A 265 -20.08 1.46 6.35
C HIS A 265 -21.05 2.44 5.69
N PHE A 266 -21.68 1.98 4.62
CA PHE A 266 -22.78 2.66 3.95
C PHE A 266 -24.12 2.07 4.40
N ASP A 267 -25.02 2.95 4.85
CA ASP A 267 -26.36 2.63 5.32
C ASP A 267 -27.43 3.23 4.38
N PRO A 268 -28.09 2.44 3.53
CA PRO A 268 -29.12 2.93 2.62
C PRO A 268 -30.41 3.28 3.37
N TRP A 269 -30.95 4.49 3.14
CA TRP A 269 -32.13 4.98 3.86
C TRP A 269 -33.40 4.16 3.63
N ASN A 270 -33.54 3.60 2.43
CA ASN A 270 -34.75 2.91 2.01
C ASN A 270 -34.77 1.43 2.44
N ASN A 271 -33.64 0.88 2.93
CA ASN A 271 -33.59 -0.49 3.40
C ASN A 271 -32.37 -0.79 4.29
N ALA A 272 -32.48 -0.55 5.60
CA ALA A 272 -31.41 -0.83 6.56
C ALA A 272 -31.00 -2.32 6.64
N SER A 273 -31.76 -3.27 6.06
CA SER A 273 -31.29 -4.67 5.96
C SER A 273 -30.21 -4.88 4.90
N GLN A 274 -29.89 -3.84 4.12
CA GLN A 274 -28.93 -3.82 3.02
C GLN A 274 -27.74 -2.90 3.31
N THR A 275 -27.49 -2.60 4.60
CA THR A 275 -26.25 -1.97 5.04
C THR A 275 -25.08 -2.82 4.58
N ASP A 276 -24.04 -2.17 4.05
CA ASP A 276 -22.85 -2.91 3.65
C ASP A 276 -22.14 -3.54 4.87
N SER A 277 -21.29 -4.54 4.62
CA SER A 277 -20.53 -5.20 5.68
C SER A 277 -19.52 -4.26 6.38
N GLY A 278 -19.31 -3.07 5.81
CA GLY A 278 -18.32 -2.10 6.22
C GLY A 278 -16.87 -2.54 6.00
N ILE A 279 -15.98 -1.59 6.25
CA ILE A 279 -14.54 -1.78 6.37
C ILE A 279 -14.15 -1.45 7.81
N ARG A 280 -13.38 -2.33 8.43
CA ARG A 280 -12.73 -2.08 9.72
C ARG A 280 -11.23 -1.87 9.49
N VAL A 281 -10.69 -0.76 9.97
CA VAL A 281 -9.27 -0.43 9.90
C VAL A 281 -8.77 0.04 11.26
N ASP A 282 -7.67 -0.53 11.74
CA ASP A 282 -7.00 -0.05 12.94
C ASP A 282 -6.05 1.09 12.58
N VAL A 283 -6.23 2.28 13.17
CA VAL A 283 -5.47 3.50 12.84
C VAL A 283 -4.61 3.97 14.02
N GLY A 284 -3.36 4.32 13.76
CA GLY A 284 -2.45 4.91 14.75
C GLY A 284 -2.27 6.41 14.51
N PHE A 285 -2.59 7.25 15.50
CA PHE A 285 -2.46 8.70 15.41
C PHE A 285 -1.00 9.13 15.49
N ARG A 286 -0.45 9.71 14.42
CA ARG A 286 0.93 10.20 14.41
C ARG A 286 1.13 11.30 13.39
N GLN A 287 2.09 12.18 13.69
CA GLN A 287 2.59 13.18 12.76
C GLN A 287 4.00 12.80 12.39
N VAL A 288 4.33 12.99 11.12
CA VAL A 288 5.64 12.66 10.58
C VAL A 288 6.11 13.80 9.72
N GLN A 289 7.35 14.22 9.94
CA GLN A 289 8.01 15.26 9.18
C GLN A 289 9.37 14.73 8.70
N LEU A 290 9.71 14.98 7.43
CA LEU A 290 11.08 14.89 6.94
C LEU A 290 11.72 16.27 7.14
N VAL A 291 12.72 16.35 8.01
CA VAL A 291 13.38 17.61 8.38
C VAL A 291 14.61 17.83 7.50
N GLN A 292 14.61 18.95 6.78
CA GLN A 292 15.67 19.36 5.85
C GLN A 292 16.12 20.80 6.10
N ASP A 293 16.49 21.09 7.35
CA ASP A 293 17.00 22.38 7.78
C ASP A 293 18.35 22.68 7.12
N THR A 294 18.61 23.94 6.80
CA THR A 294 19.88 24.36 6.19
C THR A 294 21.03 24.17 7.18
N LEU A 295 22.11 23.53 6.71
CA LEU A 295 23.37 23.36 7.43
C LEU A 295 24.52 23.95 6.60
N PRO A 296 25.66 24.33 7.21
CA PRO A 296 26.85 24.67 6.44
C PRO A 296 27.23 23.51 5.49
N GLY A 297 27.16 23.76 4.18
CA GLY A 297 27.47 22.75 3.16
C GLY A 297 26.31 21.84 2.72
N GLY A 298 25.08 22.03 3.21
CA GLY A 298 23.94 21.23 2.75
C GLY A 298 22.64 21.41 3.54
N LYS A 299 21.91 20.32 3.73
CA LYS A 299 20.68 20.25 4.54
C LYS A 299 20.73 19.05 5.47
N SER A 300 20.02 19.13 6.59
CA SER A 300 19.73 17.95 7.39
C SER A 300 18.87 16.96 6.61
N PHE A 301 18.81 15.72 7.08
CA PHE A 301 17.91 14.72 6.54
C PHE A 301 17.59 13.69 7.63
N PHE A 302 16.50 13.91 8.36
CA PHE A 302 16.04 12.98 9.40
C PHE A 302 14.52 13.04 9.56
N PHE A 303 13.97 12.02 10.21
CA PHE A 303 12.54 11.97 10.52
C PHE A 303 12.25 12.52 11.91
N ARG A 304 11.21 13.34 12.00
CA ARG A 304 10.61 13.76 13.25
C ARG A 304 9.22 13.17 13.35
N ILE A 305 8.98 12.38 14.39
CA ILE A 305 7.69 11.71 14.66
C ILE A 305 7.12 12.29 15.94
N ASN A 306 5.93 12.88 15.89
CA ASN A 306 5.29 13.51 17.04
C ASN A 306 6.25 14.50 17.75
N ASP A 307 6.92 15.37 16.98
CA ASP A 307 7.94 16.33 17.45
C ASP A 307 9.23 15.73 18.03
N VAL A 308 9.39 14.41 17.98
CA VAL A 308 10.58 13.69 18.43
C VAL A 308 11.49 13.38 17.24
N ASN A 309 12.75 13.80 17.28
CA ASN A 309 13.73 13.43 16.25
C ASN A 309 14.09 11.95 16.42
N VAL A 310 13.72 11.10 15.46
CA VAL A 310 13.91 9.65 15.54
C VAL A 310 15.10 9.24 14.66
N PRO A 311 16.24 8.83 15.25
CA PRO A 311 17.32 8.23 14.47
C PRO A 311 16.84 6.89 13.91
N ILE A 312 17.11 6.65 12.63
CA ILE A 312 16.65 5.46 11.94
C ILE A 312 17.65 4.31 12.14
N HIS A 313 17.18 3.24 12.78
CA HIS A 313 17.89 1.97 12.91
C HIS A 313 17.08 0.89 12.22
N GLY A 314 17.62 0.30 11.16
CA GLY A 314 16.81 -0.52 10.28
C GLY A 314 17.57 -1.31 9.23
N SER A 315 16.80 -1.99 8.39
CA SER A 315 17.29 -2.81 7.29
C SER A 315 16.43 -2.64 6.04
N ASN A 316 16.91 -3.16 4.92
CA ASN A 316 16.14 -3.22 3.68
C ASN A 316 15.35 -4.54 3.64
N TRP A 317 14.04 -4.42 3.45
CA TRP A 317 13.14 -5.54 3.26
C TRP A 317 13.04 -5.89 1.78
N ILE A 318 13.31 -7.15 1.47
CA ILE A 318 13.18 -7.76 0.15
C ILE A 318 12.10 -8.85 0.19
N PRO A 319 11.61 -9.35 -0.95
CA PRO A 319 10.73 -10.51 -0.99
C PRO A 319 11.32 -11.69 -0.21
N VAL A 320 10.51 -12.29 0.67
CA VAL A 320 10.94 -13.36 1.60
C VAL A 320 11.15 -14.69 0.88
N ASP A 321 10.42 -14.89 -0.21
CA ASP A 321 10.49 -16.06 -1.08
C ASP A 321 10.31 -15.58 -2.53
N SER A 322 10.89 -16.31 -3.47
CA SER A 322 10.69 -16.04 -4.91
C SER A 322 9.28 -16.39 -5.37
N PHE A 323 8.58 -17.27 -4.64
CA PHE A 323 7.15 -17.52 -4.77
C PHE A 323 6.42 -16.90 -3.60
N GLU A 324 5.96 -15.65 -3.78
CA GLU A 324 5.17 -14.94 -2.79
C GLU A 324 4.07 -15.84 -2.20
N SER A 325 3.34 -16.62 -3.02
CA SER A 325 2.27 -17.52 -2.55
C SER A 325 2.66 -18.55 -1.47
N ARG A 326 3.96 -18.86 -1.29
CA ARG A 326 4.45 -19.76 -0.23
C ARG A 326 4.66 -19.06 1.11
N VAL A 327 4.78 -17.74 1.12
CA VAL A 327 4.99 -16.95 2.33
C VAL A 327 3.73 -17.01 3.19
N THR A 328 3.88 -17.54 4.40
CA THR A 328 2.81 -17.66 5.40
C THR A 328 2.86 -16.53 6.42
N SER A 329 1.76 -16.30 7.13
CA SER A 329 1.72 -15.33 8.25
C SER A 329 2.72 -15.68 9.35
N GLN A 330 2.96 -16.98 9.60
CA GLN A 330 3.92 -17.46 10.58
C GLN A 330 5.36 -17.09 10.20
N ASN A 331 5.73 -17.22 8.92
CA ASN A 331 7.04 -16.77 8.44
C ASN A 331 7.23 -15.27 8.69
N LEU A 332 6.20 -14.48 8.39
CA LEU A 332 6.23 -13.03 8.56
C LEU A 332 6.33 -12.64 10.04
N GLU A 333 5.54 -13.27 10.91
CA GLU A 333 5.56 -13.01 12.35
C GLU A 333 6.95 -13.23 12.96
N GLN A 334 7.62 -14.33 12.60
CA GLN A 334 8.98 -14.62 13.07
C GLN A 334 9.98 -13.55 12.61
N LEU A 335 9.89 -13.10 11.36
CA LEU A 335 10.74 -12.04 10.82
C LEU A 335 10.49 -10.70 11.52
N PHE A 336 9.22 -10.31 11.73
CA PHE A 336 8.89 -9.09 12.46
C PHE A 336 9.30 -9.12 13.92
N LEU A 337 9.22 -10.28 14.57
CA LEU A 337 9.73 -10.46 15.92
C LEU A 337 11.25 -10.31 15.97
N ALA A 338 11.98 -10.85 14.98
CA ALA A 338 13.42 -10.65 14.88
C ALA A 338 13.80 -9.18 14.62
N LEU A 339 13.08 -8.47 13.76
CA LEU A 339 13.25 -7.03 13.54
C LEU A 339 13.04 -6.23 14.83
N LYS A 340 11.96 -6.54 15.56
CA LYS A 340 11.66 -5.89 16.84
C LYS A 340 12.75 -6.16 17.88
N ASN A 341 13.14 -7.42 18.06
CA ASN A 341 14.12 -7.86 19.06
C ASN A 341 15.55 -7.40 18.73
N SER A 342 15.83 -7.05 17.47
CA SER A 342 17.07 -6.37 17.06
C SER A 342 17.00 -4.85 17.20
N HIS A 343 15.98 -4.33 17.89
CA HIS A 343 15.76 -2.90 18.15
C HIS A 343 15.66 -2.03 16.88
N GLN A 344 15.23 -2.62 15.77
CA GLN A 344 14.95 -1.84 14.56
C GLN A 344 13.64 -1.06 14.72
N ASN A 345 13.63 0.16 14.18
CA ASN A 345 12.52 1.09 14.22
C ASN A 345 12.02 1.51 12.82
N MET A 346 12.71 1.06 11.76
CA MET A 346 12.34 1.24 10.36
C MET A 346 12.75 0.02 9.53
N ILE A 347 11.92 -0.32 8.56
CA ILE A 347 12.33 -1.14 7.41
C ILE A 347 12.07 -0.38 6.13
N ARG A 348 13.01 -0.48 5.18
CA ARG A 348 12.83 0.03 3.82
C ARG A 348 12.39 -1.10 2.92
N VAL A 349 11.14 -1.10 2.47
CA VAL A 349 10.70 -2.01 1.41
C VAL A 349 11.39 -1.61 0.12
N TRP A 350 12.29 -2.47 -0.36
CA TRP A 350 13.13 -2.18 -1.52
C TRP A 350 12.31 -2.23 -2.82
N GLY A 351 12.56 -1.28 -3.72
CA GLY A 351 11.76 -1.03 -4.91
C GLY A 351 11.86 -2.09 -6.02
N GLY A 352 12.82 -3.02 -5.95
CA GLY A 352 12.87 -4.14 -6.88
C GLY A 352 12.13 -5.39 -6.42
N GLY A 353 11.47 -5.34 -5.25
CA GLY A 353 10.54 -6.38 -4.79
C GLY A 353 9.09 -6.09 -5.16
N ILE A 354 8.17 -6.43 -4.25
CA ILE A 354 6.72 -6.25 -4.41
C ILE A 354 6.12 -5.34 -3.34
N TYR A 355 4.93 -4.79 -3.64
CA TYR A 355 4.05 -4.27 -2.61
C TYR A 355 3.57 -5.42 -1.71
N GLN A 356 3.80 -5.26 -0.42
CA GLN A 356 3.58 -6.28 0.60
C GLN A 356 2.09 -6.48 0.90
N ARG A 357 1.75 -7.61 1.53
CA ARG A 357 0.37 -7.94 1.94
C ARG A 357 -0.12 -7.06 3.07
N ASP A 358 -1.44 -6.91 3.18
CA ASP A 358 -2.10 -6.24 4.30
C ASP A 358 -1.67 -6.79 5.66
N SER A 359 -1.45 -8.11 5.77
CA SER A 359 -0.98 -8.76 7.00
C SER A 359 0.38 -8.24 7.48
N ILE A 360 1.28 -7.83 6.57
CA ILE A 360 2.56 -7.23 6.93
C ILE A 360 2.34 -5.86 7.60
N PHE A 361 1.38 -5.07 7.11
CA PHE A 361 1.09 -3.77 7.70
C PHE A 361 0.57 -3.90 9.14
N MET A 362 -0.19 -4.95 9.46
CA MET A 362 -0.59 -5.23 10.84
C MET A 362 0.62 -5.38 11.78
N TYR A 363 1.67 -6.11 11.37
CA TYR A 363 2.89 -6.25 12.17
C TYR A 363 3.72 -4.95 12.21
N ILE A 364 3.76 -4.19 11.12
CA ILE A 364 4.45 -2.89 11.05
C ILE A 364 3.78 -1.87 11.98
N TYR A 365 2.45 -1.79 12.01
CA TYR A 365 1.75 -0.92 12.97
C TYR A 365 2.01 -1.33 14.43
N ILE A 366 2.40 -2.56 14.71
CA ILE A 366 2.72 -2.98 16.09
C ILE A 366 4.21 -2.77 16.41
N TYR A 367 5.09 -2.64 15.40
CA TYR A 367 6.54 -2.71 15.63
C TYR A 367 7.42 -1.66 14.92
N ILE A 368 7.01 -0.99 13.84
CA ILE A 368 7.95 -0.23 13.00
C ILE A 368 7.28 0.98 12.30
N TYR A 369 8.01 2.10 12.21
CA TYR A 369 7.58 3.26 11.40
C TYR A 369 7.92 3.03 9.93
N TYR A 370 6.92 3.20 9.06
CA TYR A 370 6.97 2.87 7.64
C TYR A 370 7.07 4.13 6.79
N TYR A 371 8.10 4.22 5.95
CA TYR A 371 8.28 5.32 5.01
C TYR A 371 8.28 4.80 3.58
N TYR A 372 7.29 5.25 2.80
CA TYR A 372 7.29 5.13 1.34
C TYR A 372 8.27 6.14 0.76
N TYR A 373 9.38 5.66 0.19
CA TYR A 373 9.99 6.37 -0.91
C TYR A 373 9.28 5.92 -2.17
N TYR A 374 8.45 6.79 -2.76
CA TYR A 374 7.83 6.57 -4.07
C TYR A 374 8.92 6.55 -5.15
N TYR A 375 9.62 5.43 -5.29
CA TYR A 375 10.12 5.02 -6.59
C TYR A 375 9.00 4.26 -7.26
N TYR A 376 8.26 4.95 -8.11
CA TYR A 376 7.36 4.30 -9.06
C TYR A 376 8.21 3.39 -9.94
N TRP A 377 8.47 2.14 -9.54
CA TRP A 377 8.84 1.04 -10.44
C TRP A 377 9.92 1.34 -11.48
N ILE A 378 10.89 2.17 -11.13
CA ILE A 378 11.96 2.59 -12.03
C ILE A 378 13.18 2.77 -11.15
N GLN A 379 14.13 1.83 -11.22
CA GLN A 379 15.40 1.96 -10.51
C GLN A 379 16.57 2.42 -11.40
N HIS A 380 16.41 2.55 -12.71
CA HIS A 380 17.41 3.19 -13.56
C HIS A 380 16.78 3.87 -14.78
N ILE A 381 16.39 5.14 -14.59
CA ILE A 381 16.33 6.13 -15.66
C ILE A 381 17.20 7.31 -15.23
N THR A 382 18.49 7.17 -15.47
CA THR A 382 19.34 8.34 -15.71
C THR A 382 18.96 8.86 -17.09
N TYR A 383 18.37 10.06 -17.13
CA TYR A 383 18.03 10.81 -18.35
C TYR A 383 16.74 10.40 -19.08
N THR A 384 15.58 10.71 -18.51
CA THR A 384 14.40 11.06 -19.32
C THR A 384 13.54 12.07 -18.54
N ARG A 385 13.27 13.22 -19.16
CA ARG A 385 12.42 14.28 -18.58
C ARG A 385 10.95 13.86 -18.66
N ILE A 386 10.48 13.05 -17.73
CA ILE A 386 9.05 12.86 -17.53
C ILE A 386 8.57 13.94 -16.55
N ASN A 387 7.81 14.91 -17.07
CA ASN A 387 7.08 15.89 -16.26
C ASN A 387 5.95 15.18 -15.50
N ILE A 388 6.26 14.63 -14.33
CA ILE A 388 5.23 14.15 -13.39
C ILE A 388 4.92 15.30 -12.43
N ASN A 389 3.73 15.87 -12.57
CA ASN A 389 3.21 16.85 -11.62
C ASN A 389 2.90 16.14 -10.30
N ILE A 390 3.66 16.46 -9.26
CA ILE A 390 3.41 16.00 -7.90
C ILE A 390 2.61 17.10 -7.18
N TRP A 391 1.40 16.78 -6.72
CA TRP A 391 0.57 17.68 -5.93
C TRP A 391 0.82 17.45 -4.44
N PHE A 392 1.59 18.34 -3.82
CA PHE A 392 1.62 18.53 -2.36
C PHE A 392 1.20 19.97 -2.07
N PHE A 393 0.19 20.16 -1.21
CA PHE A 393 -0.20 21.44 -0.59
C PHE A 393 0.02 22.68 -1.47
N GLY A 394 -0.60 22.74 -2.65
CA GLY A 394 -0.68 23.96 -3.47
C GLY A 394 0.63 24.54 -4.02
N LYS A 395 1.77 23.82 -4.02
CA LYS A 395 2.99 24.28 -4.72
C LYS A 395 3.69 23.16 -5.50
N ILE A 396 3.98 23.45 -6.76
CA ILE A 396 4.74 22.60 -7.69
C ILE A 396 6.23 22.63 -7.32
N VAL A 397 6.84 21.47 -7.03
CA VAL A 397 8.31 21.33 -6.88
C VAL A 397 8.86 20.62 -8.13
N ARG A 398 9.83 21.25 -8.82
CA ARG A 398 10.46 20.70 -10.03
C ARG A 398 11.66 19.80 -9.69
N TYR A 399 11.83 18.73 -10.45
CA TYR A 399 12.83 17.66 -10.28
C TYR A 399 14.32 18.07 -10.45
N HIS A 400 14.62 19.30 -10.88
CA HIS A 400 15.98 19.70 -11.27
C HIS A 400 16.98 19.85 -10.10
N ASP A 401 16.51 19.82 -8.85
CA ASP A 401 17.36 20.00 -7.66
C ASP A 401 17.82 18.69 -6.99
N MET A 402 17.35 17.52 -7.45
CA MET A 402 17.65 16.21 -6.82
C MET A 402 18.80 15.42 -7.47
N GLY A 403 19.24 15.80 -8.67
CA GLY A 403 20.12 14.98 -9.52
C GLY A 403 21.56 14.77 -9.04
N ARG A 404 22.04 15.48 -8.01
CA ARG A 404 23.44 15.37 -7.54
C ARG A 404 23.66 14.51 -6.30
N TYR A 405 22.59 14.08 -5.61
CA TYR A 405 22.72 13.41 -4.32
C TYR A 405 22.62 11.86 -4.38
N CYS A 406 22.03 11.30 -5.44
CA CYS A 406 21.90 9.84 -5.58
C CYS A 406 23.24 9.13 -5.82
N LEU A 407 24.26 9.82 -6.35
CA LEU A 407 25.59 9.23 -6.57
C LEU A 407 26.34 8.97 -5.26
N PHE A 408 26.04 9.73 -4.19
CA PHE A 408 26.74 9.61 -2.91
C PHE A 408 26.24 8.42 -2.07
N LEU A 409 24.97 8.02 -2.20
CA LEU A 409 24.44 6.85 -1.49
C LEU A 409 24.94 5.52 -2.10
N PHE A 410 25.28 5.53 -3.39
CA PHE A 410 25.79 4.35 -4.09
C PHE A 410 27.25 4.02 -3.71
N LEU A 411 28.06 5.05 -3.42
CA LEU A 411 29.46 4.87 -3.02
C LEU A 411 29.63 4.34 -1.60
N PHE A 412 28.69 4.61 -0.69
CA PHE A 412 28.82 4.17 0.71
C PHE A 412 28.42 2.70 0.93
N VAL A 413 27.53 2.15 0.10
CA VAL A 413 27.11 0.73 0.20
C VAL A 413 28.16 -0.23 -0.37
N CYS A 414 29.01 0.22 -1.30
CA CYS A 414 30.07 -0.61 -1.88
C CYS A 414 31.40 -0.59 -1.09
N LEU A 415 31.55 0.27 -0.08
CA LEU A 415 32.80 0.40 0.69
C LEU A 415 32.81 -0.41 2.01
N PHE A 416 31.74 -1.14 2.31
CA PHE A 416 31.62 -1.95 3.54
C PHE A 416 31.22 -3.42 3.32
N PHE A 417 31.40 -3.94 2.09
CA PHE A 417 31.37 -5.37 1.80
C PHE A 417 32.69 -5.84 1.18
#